data_AF-A0A3R9PX31-F1
#
_entry.id   AF-A0A3R9PX31-F1
#
_cell.length_a   1.000
_cell.length_b   1.000
_cell.length_c   1.000
_cell.angle_alpha   90.00
_cell.angle_beta   90.00
_cell.angle_gamma   90.00
#
_symmetry.space_group_name_H-M   'P 1'
#
loop_
_entity.id
_entity.type
_entity.pdbx_description
1 polymer ?
#
loop_
_entity_poly.entity_id
_entity_poly.type
_entity_poly.pdbx_seq_one_letter_code
_entity_poly.pdbx_strand_id
1 'polypeptide(L)'
;MYKSAVTSGLIADIGPENWQTLCVIASYMDEQGECFPTQSQIAKGLGISRPAANRRVRKLAEYRWQGRPVIETIRKRSPTGQWENTRYTILPISQLRIFEAEPEDIVRD
;
A
#
# COMPACT_ATOMS: atom_id res chain seq x y z
N MET A 1 0.56 10.23 -11.59
CA MET A 1 0.73 9.10 -10.65
C MET A 1 1.70 9.37 -9.50
N TYR A 2 2.93 9.89 -9.70
CA TYR A 2 3.90 10.09 -8.60
C TYR A 2 4.42 11.52 -8.41
N LYS A 3 4.03 12.49 -9.26
CA LYS A 3 4.53 13.88 -9.19
C LYS A 3 4.32 14.49 -7.81
N SER A 4 3.11 14.36 -7.25
CA SER A 4 2.79 14.86 -5.91
C SER A 4 3.66 14.20 -4.84
N ALA A 5 3.82 12.87 -4.89
CA ALA A 5 4.63 12.11 -3.94
C ALA A 5 6.12 12.52 -3.97
N VAL A 6 6.66 12.87 -5.15
CA VAL A 6 8.01 13.45 -5.29
C VAL A 6 8.05 14.83 -4.64
N THR A 7 7.14 15.72 -5.00
CA THR A 7 7.17 17.13 -4.55
C THR A 7 6.87 17.30 -3.06
N SER A 8 6.15 16.36 -2.45
CA SER A 8 5.83 16.39 -1.02
C SER A 8 6.95 15.84 -0.13
N GLY A 9 7.96 15.19 -0.71
CA GLY A 9 9.05 14.54 0.03
C GLY A 9 8.75 13.09 0.43
N LEU A 10 7.55 12.58 0.17
CA LEU A 10 7.14 11.22 0.54
C LEU A 10 8.10 10.16 -0.03
N ILE A 11 8.48 10.25 -1.31
CA ILE A 11 9.35 9.24 -1.94
C ILE A 11 10.74 9.19 -1.28
N ALA A 12 11.26 10.34 -0.86
CA ALA A 12 12.55 10.40 -0.18
C ALA A 12 12.49 9.76 1.21
N ASP A 13 11.38 9.92 1.93
CA ASP A 13 11.20 9.41 3.31
C ASP A 13 10.82 7.92 3.35
N ILE A 14 9.87 7.50 2.52
CA ILE A 14 9.34 6.12 2.51
C ILE A 14 10.42 5.10 2.13
N GLY A 15 11.38 5.51 1.30
CA GLY A 15 12.48 4.67 0.84
C GLY A 15 12.09 3.69 -0.28
N PRO A 16 13.08 3.19 -1.03
CA PRO A 16 12.85 2.46 -2.28
C PRO A 16 12.09 1.15 -2.09
N GLU A 17 12.36 0.40 -1.01
CA GLU A 17 11.69 -0.89 -0.78
C GLU A 17 10.20 -0.76 -0.48
N ASN A 18 9.84 0.20 0.38
CA ASN A 18 8.45 0.44 0.74
C ASN A 18 7.70 1.06 -0.45
N TRP A 19 8.34 1.98 -1.19
CA TRP A 19 7.77 2.52 -2.42
C TRP A 19 7.47 1.43 -3.45
N GLN A 20 8.44 0.54 -3.72
CA GLN A 20 8.27 -0.57 -4.63
C GLN A 20 7.13 -1.51 -4.19
N THR A 21 7.07 -1.81 -2.88
CA THR A 21 6.02 -2.66 -2.30
C THR A 21 4.65 -2.02 -2.43
N LEU A 22 4.55 -0.72 -2.17
CA LEU A 22 3.34 0.06 -2.30
C LEU A 22 2.82 0.05 -3.74
N CYS A 23 3.70 0.28 -4.72
CA CYS A 23 3.34 0.21 -6.15
C CYS A 23 2.82 -1.18 -6.55
N VAL A 24 3.46 -2.26 -6.09
CA VAL A 24 3.02 -3.63 -6.38
C VAL A 24 1.68 -3.96 -5.73
N ILE A 25 1.41 -3.48 -4.51
CA ILE A 25 0.08 -3.66 -3.91
C ILE A 25 -0.97 -2.85 -4.67
N ALA A 26 -0.63 -1.59 -5.01
CA ALA A 26 -1.51 -0.68 -5.73
C ALA A 26 -1.96 -1.25 -7.08
N SER A 27 -1.12 -2.02 -7.79
CA SER A 27 -1.51 -2.62 -9.08
C SER A 27 -2.66 -3.63 -9.00
N TYR A 28 -3.10 -4.00 -7.81
CA TYR A 28 -4.26 -4.87 -7.56
C TYR A 28 -5.46 -4.08 -7.00
N MET A 29 -5.42 -2.75 -7.08
CA MET A 29 -6.48 -1.83 -6.66
C MET A 29 -7.71 -1.97 -7.57
N ASP A 30 -8.89 -2.04 -6.98
CA ASP A 30 -10.18 -1.86 -7.68
C ASP A 30 -10.62 -0.39 -7.70
N GLU A 31 -11.79 -0.13 -8.29
CA GLU A 31 -12.38 1.20 -8.38
C GLU A 31 -12.68 1.84 -7.00
N GLN A 32 -12.74 1.04 -5.94
CA GLN A 32 -13.01 1.50 -4.57
C GLN A 32 -11.71 1.78 -3.78
N GLY A 33 -10.53 1.57 -4.38
CA GLY A 33 -9.25 1.75 -3.71
C GLY A 33 -8.80 0.53 -2.90
N GLU A 34 -9.54 -0.57 -2.94
CA GLU A 34 -9.24 -1.81 -2.24
C GLU A 34 -8.30 -2.67 -3.08
N CYS A 35 -7.22 -3.14 -2.47
CA CYS A 35 -6.23 -4.00 -3.10
C CYS A 35 -6.30 -5.39 -2.49
N PHE A 36 -6.35 -6.42 -3.33
CA PHE A 36 -6.52 -7.83 -2.91
C PHE A 36 -5.43 -8.79 -3.39
N PRO A 37 -4.13 -8.42 -3.38
CA PRO A 37 -3.07 -9.36 -3.72
C PRO A 37 -2.84 -10.40 -2.62
N THR A 38 -2.59 -11.64 -3.04
CA THR A 38 -2.02 -12.68 -2.18
C THR A 38 -0.54 -12.42 -1.93
N GLN A 39 0.02 -12.96 -0.85
CA GLN A 39 1.47 -12.84 -0.56
C GLN A 39 2.35 -13.41 -1.68
N SER A 40 1.87 -14.43 -2.40
CA SER A 40 2.57 -14.99 -3.56
C SER A 40 2.54 -14.06 -4.77
N GLN A 41 1.44 -13.34 -4.99
CA GLN A 41 1.34 -12.31 -6.03
C GLN A 41 2.28 -11.14 -5.74
N ILE A 42 2.31 -10.66 -4.48
CA ILE A 42 3.25 -9.61 -4.06
C ILE A 42 4.70 -10.08 -4.27
N ALA A 43 5.04 -11.30 -3.83
CA ALA A 43 6.36 -11.87 -4.02
C ALA A 43 6.77 -11.96 -5.49
N LYS A 44 5.86 -12.40 -6.36
CA LYS A 44 6.07 -12.45 -7.81
C LYS A 44 6.29 -11.05 -8.40
N GLY A 45 5.46 -10.07 -8.03
CA GLY A 45 5.58 -8.69 -8.52
C GLY A 45 6.87 -8.00 -8.06
N LEU A 46 7.37 -8.35 -6.88
CA LEU A 46 8.64 -7.85 -6.33
C LEU A 46 9.87 -8.62 -6.80
N GLY A 47 9.71 -9.81 -7.40
CA GLY A 47 10.83 -10.68 -7.77
C GLY A 47 11.60 -11.24 -6.56
N ILE A 48 10.92 -11.48 -5.44
CA ILE A 48 11.54 -11.96 -4.18
C ILE A 48 10.81 -13.17 -3.59
N SER A 49 11.39 -13.79 -2.56
CA SER A 49 10.75 -14.89 -1.85
C SER A 49 9.51 -14.44 -1.07
N ARG A 50 8.53 -15.34 -0.91
CA ARG A 50 7.32 -15.08 -0.12
C ARG A 50 7.60 -14.61 1.32
N PRO A 51 8.58 -15.19 2.06
CA PRO A 51 8.96 -14.65 3.37
C PRO A 51 9.50 -13.21 3.31
N ALA A 52 10.27 -12.86 2.28
CA ALA A 52 10.76 -11.50 2.10
C ALA A 52 9.62 -10.52 1.78
N ALA A 53 8.66 -10.91 0.93
CA ALA A 53 7.45 -10.14 0.67
C ALA A 53 6.66 -9.89 1.97
N ASN A 54 6.45 -10.92 2.80
CA ASN A 54 5.79 -10.77 4.10
C ASN A 54 6.50 -9.77 5.02
N ARG A 55 7.84 -9.69 4.99
CA ARG A 55 8.60 -8.69 5.77
C ARG A 55 8.42 -7.28 5.22
N ARG A 56 8.46 -7.12 3.90
CA ARG A 56 8.24 -5.82 3.24
C ARG A 56 6.83 -5.28 3.48
N VAL A 57 5.82 -6.14 3.40
CA VAL A 57 4.43 -5.77 3.69
C VAL A 57 4.27 -5.29 5.14
N ARG A 58 4.89 -5.97 6.12
CA ARG A 58 4.88 -5.51 7.52
C ARG A 58 5.54 -4.14 7.68
N LYS A 59 6.74 -3.96 7.10
CA LYS A 59 7.46 -2.69 7.14
C LYS A 59 6.64 -1.54 6.52
N LEU A 60 5.94 -1.79 5.43
CA LEU A 60 5.05 -0.82 4.81
C LEU A 60 3.80 -0.51 5.66
N ALA A 61 3.21 -1.52 6.31
CA ALA A 61 2.07 -1.33 7.21
C ALA A 61 2.43 -0.56 8.49
N GLU A 62 3.69 -0.67 8.95
CA GLU A 62 4.23 0.06 10.10
C GLU A 62 4.68 1.49 9.73
N TYR A 63 5.02 1.74 8.46
CA TYR A 63 5.47 3.05 8.00
C TYR A 63 4.39 4.14 8.22
N ARG A 64 4.85 5.33 8.62
CA ARG A 64 4.00 6.50 8.86
C ARG A 64 4.58 7.69 8.12
N TRP A 65 3.77 8.29 7.26
CA TRP A 65 4.08 9.60 6.69
C TRP A 65 3.36 10.67 7.50
N GLN A 66 4.10 11.62 8.07
CA GLN A 66 3.53 12.67 8.94
C GLN A 66 2.66 12.09 10.07
N GLY A 67 3.11 10.98 10.69
CA GLY A 67 2.38 10.31 11.78
C GLY A 67 1.18 9.46 11.34
N ARG A 68 0.82 9.43 10.04
CA ARG A 68 -0.35 8.71 9.52
C ARG A 68 0.07 7.48 8.69
N PRO A 69 -0.68 6.36 8.76
CA PRO A 69 -0.42 5.20 7.92
C PRO A 69 -0.62 5.54 6.44
N VAL A 70 0.11 4.84 5.56
CA VAL A 70 -0.08 4.93 4.10
C VAL A 70 -0.91 3.77 3.54
N ILE A 71 -0.97 2.66 4.27
CA ILE A 71 -1.85 1.53 3.98
C ILE A 71 -2.56 1.07 5.26
N GLU A 72 -3.75 0.52 5.10
CA GLU A 72 -4.43 -0.28 6.11
C GLU A 72 -4.45 -1.74 5.70
N THR A 73 -4.36 -2.66 6.67
CA THR A 73 -4.40 -4.10 6.41
C THR A 73 -5.56 -4.72 7.16
N ILE A 74 -6.54 -5.27 6.44
CA ILE A 74 -7.70 -5.96 7.03
C ILE A 74 -7.57 -7.45 6.75
N ARG A 75 -7.56 -8.25 7.82
CA ARG A 75 -7.67 -9.72 7.73
C ARG A 75 -9.04 -10.12 8.25
N LYS A 76 -9.94 -10.50 7.34
CA LYS A 76 -11.23 -11.09 7.71
C LYS A 76 -11.08 -12.60 7.84
N ARG A 77 -11.77 -13.13 8.85
CA ARG A 77 -11.98 -14.57 8.97
C ARG A 77 -13.31 -14.87 8.31
N SER A 78 -13.33 -15.84 7.41
CA SER A 78 -14.57 -16.29 6.79
C SER A 78 -15.49 -16.88 7.87
N PRO A 79 -16.81 -16.92 7.63
CA PRO A 79 -17.76 -17.60 8.52
C PRO A 79 -17.42 -19.08 8.75
N THR A 80 -16.72 -19.69 7.80
CA THR A 80 -16.23 -21.08 7.84
C THR A 80 -14.91 -21.26 8.59
N GLY A 81 -14.37 -20.20 9.19
CA GLY A 81 -13.16 -20.21 10.02
C GLY A 81 -11.84 -20.13 9.25
N GLN A 82 -11.87 -20.08 7.92
CA GLN A 82 -10.70 -19.89 7.06
C GLN A 82 -10.30 -18.41 7.04
N TRP A 83 -9.00 -18.14 6.89
CA TRP A 83 -8.53 -16.76 6.70
C TRP A 83 -8.74 -16.34 5.26
N GLU A 84 -9.47 -15.25 5.05
CA GLU A 84 -9.58 -14.64 3.72
C GLU A 84 -8.26 -13.98 3.31
N ASN A 85 -8.14 -13.67 2.02
CA ASN A 85 -7.05 -12.86 1.52
C ASN A 85 -7.00 -11.54 2.30
N THR A 86 -5.78 -11.09 2.63
CA THR A 86 -5.60 -9.81 3.28
C THR A 86 -6.01 -8.72 2.30
N ARG A 87 -6.90 -7.84 2.75
CA ARG A 87 -7.29 -6.64 2.02
C ARG A 87 -6.37 -5.51 2.44
N TYR A 88 -5.95 -4.72 1.46
CA TYR A 88 -5.09 -3.57 1.66
C TYR A 88 -5.81 -2.35 1.11
N THR A 89 -5.95 -1.31 1.93
CA THR A 89 -6.50 -0.03 1.46
C THR A 89 -5.34 0.95 1.37
N ILE A 90 -5.10 1.51 0.18
CA ILE A 90 -4.09 2.55 0.01
C ILE A 90 -4.74 3.88 0.38
N LEU A 91 -4.21 4.53 1.42
CA LEU A 91 -4.80 5.76 1.93
C LEU A 91 -4.44 6.95 1.02
N PRO A 92 -5.33 7.96 0.87
CA PRO A 92 -5.09 9.12 0.00
C PRO A 92 -3.77 9.86 0.29
N ILE A 93 -3.32 9.80 1.55
CA ILE A 93 -2.04 10.37 1.99
C ILE A 93 -0.80 9.78 1.28
N SER A 94 -0.92 8.58 0.73
CA SER A 94 0.13 7.96 -0.09
C SER A 94 0.40 8.71 -1.40
N GLN A 95 -0.50 9.62 -1.79
CA GLN A 95 -0.46 10.40 -3.03
C GLN A 95 -0.32 9.54 -4.30
N LEU A 96 -0.56 8.24 -4.17
CA LEU A 96 -0.64 7.28 -5.26
C LEU A 96 -2.09 7.14 -5.65
N ARG A 97 -2.36 7.37 -6.94
CA ARG A 97 -3.66 7.10 -7.55
C ARG A 97 -3.50 6.31 -8.81
N ILE A 98 -4.16 5.15 -8.83
CA ILE A 98 -4.31 4.32 -10.03
C ILE A 98 -5.61 4.68 -10.76
N PHE A 99 -6.65 5.08 -10.02
CA PHE A 99 -7.92 5.58 -10.54
C PHE A 99 -8.18 7.03 -10.08
N GLU A 100 -8.85 7.83 -10.92
CA GLU A 100 -9.08 9.28 -10.81
C GLU A 100 -9.98 9.68 -9.61
N ALA A 101 -9.56 9.46 -8.37
CA ALA A 101 -10.15 10.17 -7.23
C ALA A 101 -9.51 11.56 -7.11
N GLU A 102 -10.25 12.61 -6.75
CA GLU A 102 -9.74 13.98 -6.53
C GLU A 102 -8.88 14.08 -5.25
N PRO A 103 -7.83 14.94 -5.17
CA PRO A 103 -6.94 15.01 -3.99
C PRO A 103 -7.68 15.56 -2.78
N GLU A 104 -7.46 14.96 -1.61
CA GLU A 104 -7.60 15.71 -0.37
C GLU A 104 -6.45 16.70 -0.30
N ASP A 105 -6.78 17.97 -0.08
CA ASP A 105 -5.80 19.01 0.18
C ASP A 105 -5.03 18.67 1.47
N ILE A 106 -3.71 18.62 1.36
CA ILE A 106 -2.84 18.50 2.53
C ILE A 106 -2.73 19.90 3.14
N VAL A 107 -3.58 20.19 4.12
CA VAL A 107 -3.45 21.40 4.94
C VAL A 107 -2.18 21.25 5.79
N ARG A 108 -1.26 22.21 5.64
CA ARG A 108 -0.07 22.33 6.49
C ARG A 108 -0.39 23.33 7.59
N ASP A 109 -0.27 22.90 8.85
CA ASP A 109 -0.25 23.79 10.03
C ASP A 109 1.07 24.57 10.11
#